data_AF-A0A378BQ06-F1
#
_entry.id   AF-A0A378BQ06-F1
#
_cell.length_a   1.000
_cell.length_b   1.000
_cell.length_c   1.000
_cell.angle_alpha   90.00
_cell.angle_beta   90.00
_cell.angle_gamma   90.00
#
_symmetry.space_group_name_H-M   'P 1'
#
loop_
_entity.id
_entity.type
_entity.pdbx_description
1 polymer ?
#
loop_
_entity_poly.entity_id
_entity_poly.type
_entity_poly.pdbx_seq_one_letter_code
_entity_poly.pdbx_strand_id
1 'polypeptide(L)'
;MAPDHMVIVFLPESTRLNDVMPRPQAKAPKALTPLLEIRNLTKSFDGQHAVDDVSLTIYKGEIFALLGASGCGKSTLLRMLAGF
;
A
#
# COMPACT_ATOMS: atom_id res chain seq x y z
N MET A 1 1.00 -23.15 7.79
CA MET A 1 1.23 -21.83 8.41
C MET A 1 1.30 -20.83 7.27
N ALA A 2 0.18 -20.19 6.95
CA ALA A 2 0.12 -19.25 5.82
C ALA A 2 0.89 -17.99 6.21
N PRO A 3 1.72 -17.42 5.31
CA PRO A 3 2.44 -16.21 5.63
C PRO A 3 1.46 -15.04 5.84
N ASP A 4 1.68 -14.26 6.90
CA ASP A 4 0.91 -13.08 7.30
C ASP A 4 1.13 -11.91 6.34
N HIS A 5 0.87 -12.12 5.04
CA HIS A 5 1.13 -11.12 4.02
C HIS A 5 0.10 -10.00 4.05
N MET A 6 0.61 -8.76 4.05
CA MET A 6 -0.16 -7.58 3.73
C MET A 6 -0.16 -7.38 2.21
N VAL A 7 -1.36 -7.28 1.62
CA VAL A 7 -1.56 -7.01 0.19
C VAL A 7 -2.09 -5.59 0.05
N ILE A 8 -1.44 -4.80 -0.81
CA ILE A 8 -1.87 -3.44 -1.15
C ILE A 8 -2.62 -3.49 -2.48
N VAL A 9 -3.87 -3.06 -2.48
CA VAL A 9 -4.72 -3.00 -3.68
C VAL A 9 -5.01 -1.54 -4.00
N PHE A 10 -4.87 -1.15 -5.27
CA PHE A 10 -5.23 0.17 -5.75
C PHE A 10 -6.54 0.10 -6.54
N LEU A 11 -7.42 1.04 -6.28
CA LEU A 11 -8.70 1.22 -6.92
C LEU A 11 -8.70 2.60 -7.62
N PRO A 12 -9.04 2.67 -8.92
CA PRO A 12 -9.16 3.92 -9.62
C PRO A 12 -10.38 4.71 -9.12
N GLU A 13 -10.25 6.04 -9.07
CA GLU A 13 -11.29 7.00 -8.59
C GLU A 13 -12.67 6.78 -9.23
N SER A 14 -12.70 6.27 -10.47
CA SER A 14 -13.92 5.92 -11.19
C SER A 14 -13.72 4.56 -11.86
N THR A 15 -14.01 3.48 -11.14
CA THR A 15 -14.21 2.18 -11.80
C THR A 15 -15.58 2.24 -12.46
N ARG A 16 -15.64 2.64 -13.74
CA ARG A 16 -16.85 2.37 -14.53
C ARG A 16 -17.03 0.85 -14.53
N LEU A 17 -18.27 0.36 -14.37
CA LEU A 17 -18.61 -1.06 -14.25
C LEU A 17 -18.07 -1.96 -15.40
N ASN A 18 -17.52 -1.37 -16.47
CA ASN A 18 -16.94 -2.07 -17.61
C ASN A 18 -15.40 -2.26 -17.54
N ASP A 19 -14.68 -1.65 -16.60
CA ASP A 19 -13.20 -1.71 -16.53
C ASP A 19 -12.68 -2.94 -15.75
N VAL A 20 -13.27 -4.12 -15.97
CA VAL A 20 -12.91 -5.36 -15.28
C VAL A 20 -11.42 -5.69 -15.44
N MET A 21 -10.68 -5.38 -14.37
CA MET A 21 -9.36 -5.84 -13.93
C MET A 21 -8.15 -5.57 -14.84
N PRO A 22 -7.38 -4.49 -14.58
CA PRO A 22 -5.94 -4.50 -14.84
C PRO A 22 -5.21 -5.27 -13.71
N ARG A 23 -4.25 -6.11 -14.12
CA ARG A 23 -3.28 -6.80 -13.22
C ARG A 23 -2.59 -5.79 -12.28
N PRO A 24 -2.04 -6.23 -11.13
CA PRO A 24 -1.15 -5.40 -10.31
C PRO A 24 0.17 -5.17 -11.06
N GLN A 25 0.14 -4.28 -12.04
CA GLN A 25 1.31 -3.57 -12.51
C GLN A 25 1.30 -2.25 -11.77
N ALA A 26 2.38 -1.99 -11.03
CA ALA A 26 2.83 -0.65 -10.71
C ALA A 26 3.02 0.12 -12.03
N LYS A 27 1.92 0.56 -12.65
CA LYS A 27 1.93 1.44 -13.80
C LYS A 27 2.32 2.80 -13.25
N ALA A 28 3.60 3.15 -13.36
CA ALA A 28 4.01 4.54 -13.25
C ALA A 28 3.24 5.33 -14.32
N PRO A 29 2.29 6.22 -13.97
CA PRO A 29 1.74 7.14 -14.93
C PRO A 29 2.86 8.11 -15.28
N LYS A 30 3.25 8.12 -16.56
CA LYS A 30 4.07 9.19 -17.14
C LYS A 30 3.44 10.53 -16.75
N ALA A 31 4.18 11.36 -16.01
CA ALA A 31 3.93 12.77 -15.73
C ALA A 31 2.88 13.17 -14.65
N LEU A 32 2.71 12.40 -13.57
CA LEU A 32 1.98 12.87 -12.37
C LEU A 32 2.92 12.97 -11.16
N THR A 33 2.91 14.12 -10.47
CA THR A 33 3.58 14.27 -9.18
C THR A 33 2.87 13.38 -8.15
N PRO A 34 3.58 12.46 -7.48
CA PRO A 34 2.96 11.61 -6.46
C PRO A 34 2.43 12.46 -5.31
N LEU A 35 1.26 12.09 -4.77
CA LEU A 35 0.68 12.72 -3.58
C LEU A 35 1.39 12.23 -2.32
N LEU A 36 1.72 10.94 -2.30
CA LEU A 36 2.45 10.28 -1.23
C LEU A 36 3.41 9.27 -1.86
N GLU A 37 4.67 9.32 -1.44
CA GLU A 37 5.67 8.33 -1.81
C GLU A 37 6.43 7.88 -0.57
N ILE A 38 6.44 6.57 -0.33
CA ILE A 38 7.31 5.93 0.66
C ILE A 38 8.21 4.92 -0.05
N ARG A 39 9.45 4.84 0.42
CA ARG A 39 10.49 3.97 -0.15
C ARG A 39 11.14 3.21 1.00
N ASN A 40 11.21 1.89 0.85
CA ASN A 40 11.89 0.98 1.77
C ASN A 40 11.49 1.21 3.23
N LEU A 41 10.19 1.40 3.47
CA LEU A 41 9.69 1.71 4.80
C LEU A 41 9.71 0.46 5.67
N THR A 42 10.51 0.51 6.74
CA THR A 42 10.65 -0.58 7.70
C THR A 42 10.36 -0.07 9.11
N LYS A 43 9.63 -0.86 9.89
CA LYS A 43 9.37 -0.62 11.31
C LYS A 43 9.43 -1.92 12.07
N SER A 44 10.25 -1.92 13.11
CA SER A 44 10.38 -3.04 14.02
C SER A 44 9.98 -2.65 15.44
N PHE A 45 9.38 -3.59 16.16
CA PHE A 45 9.10 -3.51 17.58
C PHE A 45 9.76 -4.72 18.25
N ASP A 46 10.58 -4.49 19.27
CA ASP A 46 11.26 -5.54 20.04
C ASP A 46 11.93 -6.63 19.17
N GLY A 47 12.57 -6.20 18.07
CA GLY A 47 13.26 -7.08 17.12
C GLY A 47 12.37 -7.78 16.09
N GLN A 48 11.04 -7.61 16.13
CA GLN A 48 10.13 -8.12 15.11
C GLN A 48 9.74 -7.03 14.11
N HIS A 49 9.85 -7.32 12.82
CA HIS A 49 9.42 -6.42 11.76
C HIS A 49 7.89 -6.40 11.66
N ALA A 50 7.27 -5.29 12.06
CA ALA A 50 5.84 -5.05 11.84
C ALA A 50 5.58 -4.49 10.43
N VAL A 51 6.54 -3.77 9.87
CA VAL A 51 6.56 -3.36 8.46
C VAL A 51 7.96 -3.65 7.96
N ASP A 52 8.09 -4.30 6.81
CA ASP A 52 9.38 -4.75 6.27
C ASP A 52 9.50 -4.36 4.80
N ASP A 53 10.39 -3.43 4.51
CA ASP A 53 10.76 -2.98 3.17
C ASP A 53 9.58 -2.59 2.25
N VAL A 54 8.59 -1.86 2.81
CA VAL A 54 7.39 -1.48 2.04
C VAL A 54 7.67 -0.21 1.22
N SER A 55 7.52 -0.33 -0.09
CA SER A 55 7.54 0.82 -1.02
C SER A 55 6.18 1.01 -1.66
N LEU A 56 5.66 2.23 -1.61
CA LEU A 56 4.30 2.58 -2.04
C LEU A 56 4.29 4.00 -2.57
N THR A 57 3.70 4.17 -3.75
CA THR A 57 3.43 5.46 -4.37
C THR A 57 1.93 5.58 -4.56
N ILE A 58 1.35 6.68 -4.09
CA ILE A 58 -0.07 7.00 -4.24
C ILE A 58 -0.18 8.33 -4.98
N TYR A 59 -0.94 8.32 -6.07
CA TYR A 59 -1.25 9.51 -6.85
C TYR A 59 -2.57 10.14 -6.39
N LYS A 60 -2.77 11.41 -6.73
CA LYS A 60 -4.00 12.12 -6.42
C LYS A 60 -5.20 11.43 -7.09
N GLY A 61 -6.25 11.16 -6.34
CA GLY A 61 -7.47 10.49 -6.81
C GLY A 61 -7.43 8.97 -6.68
N GLU A 62 -6.29 8.36 -6.37
CA GLU A 62 -6.22 6.91 -6.14
C GLU A 62 -6.77 6.54 -4.76
N ILE A 63 -7.56 5.46 -4.74
CA ILE A 63 -7.99 4.82 -3.51
C ILE A 63 -7.09 3.59 -3.33
N PHE A 64 -6.51 3.39 -2.15
CA PHE A 64 -5.76 2.17 -1.84
C PHE A 64 -6.37 1.45 -0.64
N ALA A 65 -6.25 0.13 -0.62
CA ALA A 65 -6.71 -0.73 0.46
C ALA A 65 -5.56 -1.62 0.94
N LEU A 66 -5.41 -1.73 2.25
CA LEU A 66 -4.50 -2.67 2.91
C LEU A 66 -5.29 -3.90 3.38
N LEU A 67 -4.98 -5.05 2.80
CA LEU A 67 -5.61 -6.33 3.12
C LEU A 67 -4.60 -7.25 3.79
N GLY A 68 -5.02 -8.08 4.73
CA GLY A 68 -4.15 -9.07 5.39
C GLY A 68 -4.64 -9.46 6.78
N ALA A 69 -4.07 -10.52 7.34
CA ALA A 69 -4.43 -11.06 8.66
C ALA A 69 -4.25 -10.05 9.80
N SER A 70 -4.95 -10.24 10.92
CA SER A 70 -4.69 -9.42 12.12
C SER A 70 -3.22 -9.58 12.54
N GLY A 71 -2.54 -8.48 12.87
CA GLY A 71 -1.12 -8.51 13.25
C GLY A 71 -0.11 -8.31 12.12
N CYS A 72 -0.50 -8.34 10.83
CA CYS A 72 0.44 -8.18 9.71
C CYS A 72 0.97 -6.73 9.49
N GLY A 73 0.75 -5.81 10.41
CA GLY A 73 1.32 -4.46 10.32
C GLY A 73 0.47 -3.37 9.65
N LYS A 74 -0.76 -3.66 9.19
CA LYS A 74 -1.62 -2.65 8.53
C LYS A 74 -1.77 -1.34 9.30
N SER A 75 -2.17 -1.42 10.58
CA SER A 75 -2.35 -0.23 11.41
C SER A 75 -1.02 0.46 11.73
N THR A 76 0.08 -0.30 11.77
CA THR A 76 1.43 0.25 11.91
C THR A 76 1.79 1.08 10.69
N LEU A 77 1.62 0.52 9.48
CA LEU A 77 1.87 1.22 8.22
C LEU A 77 1.02 2.51 8.12
N LEU A 78 -0.28 2.43 8.41
CA LEU A 78 -1.16 3.62 8.36
C LEU A 78 -0.73 4.72 9.35
N ARG A 79 -0.27 4.36 10.55
CA ARG A 79 0.25 5.34 11.53
C ARG A 79 1.53 6.01 11.04
N MET A 80 2.44 5.23 10.47
CA MET A 80 3.67 5.76 9.87
C MET A 80 3.36 6.71 8.71
N LEU A 81 2.40 6.37 7.85
CA LEU A 81 1.93 7.23 6.76
C LEU A 81 1.30 8.53 7.28
N ALA A 82 0.61 8.48 8.42
CA ALA A 82 0.00 9.64 9.06
C ALA A 82 1.00 10.48 9.89
N GLY A 83 2.25 10.04 10.03
CA GLY A 83 3.31 10.77 10.74
C GLY A 83 3.34 10.55 12.27
N PHE A 84 2.79 9.43 12.77
CA PHE A 84 2.82 9.03 14.18
C PHE A 84 3.82 7.90 14.47
#